data_AF-A0AAV2JH16-F1
#
_entry.id   AF-A0AAV2JH16-F1
#
_cell.length_a   1.000
_cell.length_b   1.000
_cell.length_c   1.000
_cell.angle_alpha   90.00
_cell.angle_beta   90.00
_cell.angle_gamma   90.00
#
_symmetry.space_group_name_H-M   'P 1'
#
loop_
_entity.id
_entity.type
_entity.pdbx_description
1 polymer ?
#
loop_
_entity_poly.entity_id
_entity_poly.type
_entity_poly.pdbx_seq_one_letter_code
_entity_poly.pdbx_strand_id
1 'polypeptide(L)'
;MPKRAYPFTESFSSQYKIHVGQHELCQNGVFGNKYKQEIYAKTKNLLFNGAKAVMGKIWTAEDKCTTQRVCVPEQESSSSSSQPLLRGQRLIGQDGKLTKGMCAQGPSTGVTSCGVCLKSQATQTTCSQCERAACSSCTRQCSCCSSSCCSVCTTIDYSGRYDEVICCGCST
;
A
#
# COMPACT_ATOMS: atom_id res chain seq x y z
N MET A 1 31.00 -2.43 -18.26
CA MET A 1 30.23 -1.81 -17.15
C MET A 1 29.94 -2.88 -16.11
N PRO A 2 30.37 -2.72 -14.84
CA PRO A 2 30.01 -3.68 -13.79
C PRO A 2 28.50 -3.63 -13.56
N LYS A 3 27.83 -4.78 -13.66
CA LYS A 3 26.40 -4.89 -13.37
C LYS A 3 26.18 -4.59 -11.89
N ARG A 4 25.22 -3.73 -11.55
CA ARG A 4 24.89 -3.39 -10.16
C ARG A 4 24.50 -4.66 -9.41
N ALA A 5 24.93 -4.79 -8.17
CA ALA A 5 24.56 -5.91 -7.31
C ALA A 5 23.03 -5.96 -7.14
N TYR A 6 22.47 -7.17 -7.22
CA TYR A 6 21.05 -7.43 -7.04
C TYR A 6 20.62 -6.98 -5.63
N PRO A 7 19.72 -5.99 -5.50
CA PRO A 7 19.46 -5.27 -4.25
C PRO A 7 18.57 -6.04 -3.26
N PHE A 8 18.13 -7.25 -3.61
CA PHE A 8 17.28 -8.08 -2.76
C PHE A 8 18.11 -9.21 -2.17
N THR A 9 18.07 -9.36 -0.84
CA THR A 9 18.79 -10.41 -0.09
C THR A 9 18.10 -11.77 -0.16
N GLU A 10 16.84 -11.78 -0.55
CA GLU A 10 16.05 -12.99 -0.77
C GLU A 10 16.02 -13.30 -2.26
N SER A 11 16.40 -14.52 -2.62
CA SER A 11 16.07 -15.11 -3.90
C SER A 11 14.56 -15.29 -3.93
N PHE A 12 13.82 -14.24 -4.30
CA PHE A 12 12.40 -14.41 -4.62
C PHE A 12 12.34 -15.48 -5.70
N SER A 13 11.66 -16.60 -5.41
CA SER A 13 11.40 -17.60 -6.45
C SER A 13 10.83 -16.87 -7.64
N SER A 14 11.44 -17.08 -8.82
CA SER A 14 10.96 -16.54 -10.08
C SER A 14 9.45 -16.69 -10.08
N GLN A 15 8.74 -15.57 -10.00
CA GLN A 15 7.29 -15.61 -9.90
C GLN A 15 6.83 -16.32 -11.17
N TYR A 16 6.43 -17.59 -11.03
CA TYR A 16 6.07 -18.41 -12.17
C TYR A 16 4.84 -17.75 -12.76
N LYS A 17 5.00 -17.11 -13.91
CA LYS A 17 3.89 -16.64 -14.70
C LYS A 17 3.25 -17.88 -15.32
N ILE A 18 2.42 -18.55 -14.54
CA ILE A 18 1.59 -19.64 -15.02
C ILE A 18 0.42 -18.98 -15.74
N HIS A 19 0.31 -19.24 -17.03
CA HIS A 19 -0.86 -18.84 -17.78
C HIS A 19 -2.04 -19.71 -17.32
N VAL A 20 -3.02 -19.10 -16.67
CA VAL A 20 -4.25 -19.79 -16.25
C VAL A 20 -5.33 -19.53 -17.30
N GLY A 21 -5.57 -20.52 -18.15
CA GLY A 21 -6.61 -20.56 -19.16
C GLY A 21 -7.91 -21.19 -18.67
N GLN A 22 -8.93 -21.14 -19.54
CA GLN A 22 -10.26 -21.67 -19.25
C GLN A 22 -10.25 -23.17 -18.91
N HIS A 23 -9.34 -23.93 -19.53
CA HIS A 23 -9.17 -25.37 -19.27
C HIS A 23 -8.69 -25.64 -17.83
N GLU A 24 -7.75 -24.85 -17.30
CA GLU A 24 -7.29 -25.03 -15.92
C GLU A 24 -8.36 -24.64 -14.90
N LEU A 25 -9.19 -23.65 -15.22
CA LEU A 25 -10.32 -23.24 -14.39
C LEU A 25 -11.49 -24.25 -14.41
N CYS A 26 -11.76 -24.86 -15.57
CA CYS A 26 -12.94 -25.72 -15.75
C CYS A 26 -12.65 -27.21 -15.56
N GLN A 27 -11.44 -27.68 -15.91
CA GLN A 27 -11.12 -29.09 -16.09
C GLN A 27 -10.10 -29.62 -15.07
N ASN A 28 -9.10 -28.80 -14.69
CA ASN A 28 -8.07 -29.17 -13.70
C ASN A 28 -8.29 -28.57 -12.31
N GLY A 29 -9.24 -27.64 -12.15
CA GLY A 29 -9.61 -27.09 -10.85
C GLY A 29 -10.45 -28.08 -10.05
N VAL A 30 -9.97 -28.50 -8.87
CA VAL A 30 -10.69 -29.37 -7.93
C VAL A 30 -12.13 -28.85 -7.73
N PHE A 31 -13.12 -29.58 -8.25
CA PHE A 31 -14.55 -29.23 -8.21
C PHE A 31 -14.90 -27.80 -8.71
N GLY A 32 -14.09 -27.21 -9.60
CA GLY A 32 -14.22 -25.80 -9.99
C GLY A 32 -15.62 -25.42 -10.49
N ASN A 33 -16.27 -26.29 -11.26
CA ASN A 33 -17.61 -26.04 -11.77
C ASN A 33 -18.69 -26.07 -10.67
N LYS A 34 -18.55 -26.99 -9.70
CA LYS A 34 -19.46 -27.09 -8.55
C LYS A 34 -19.31 -25.87 -7.64
N TYR A 35 -18.07 -25.53 -7.26
CA TYR A 35 -17.83 -24.35 -6.43
C TYR A 35 -18.22 -23.05 -7.12
N LYS A 36 -18.02 -22.93 -8.44
CA LYS A 36 -18.49 -21.77 -9.21
C LYS A 36 -20.00 -21.59 -9.09
N GLN A 37 -20.77 -22.67 -9.26
CA GLN A 37 -22.23 -22.63 -9.11
C GLN A 37 -22.64 -22.31 -7.66
N GLU A 38 -21.98 -22.89 -6.67
CA GLU A 38 -22.25 -22.60 -5.25
C GLU A 38 -21.95 -21.14 -4.89
N ILE A 39 -20.81 -20.60 -5.32
CA ILE A 39 -20.42 -19.20 -5.09
C ILE A 39 -21.42 -18.27 -5.76
N TYR A 40 -21.81 -18.56 -7.01
CA TYR A 40 -22.82 -17.78 -7.71
C TYR A 40 -24.15 -17.78 -6.96
N ALA A 41 -24.63 -18.95 -6.54
CA ALA A 41 -25.89 -19.08 -5.79
C ALA A 41 -25.84 -18.34 -4.44
N LYS A 42 -24.73 -18.47 -3.69
CA LYS A 42 -24.51 -17.76 -2.43
C LYS A 42 -24.49 -16.25 -2.62
N THR A 43 -23.73 -15.77 -3.61
CA THR A 43 -23.61 -14.34 -3.92
C THR A 43 -24.95 -13.76 -4.35
N LYS A 44 -25.68 -14.47 -5.22
CA LYS A 44 -27.04 -14.10 -5.61
C LYS A 44 -27.95 -13.95 -4.39
N ASN A 45 -28.02 -14.97 -3.54
CA ASN A 45 -28.85 -14.92 -2.33
C ASN A 45 -28.44 -13.79 -1.38
N LEU A 46 -27.14 -13.54 -1.19
CA LEU A 46 -26.64 -12.46 -0.37
C LEU A 46 -27.11 -11.09 -0.89
N LEU A 47 -26.97 -10.85 -2.20
CA LEU A 47 -27.39 -9.60 -2.83
C LEU A 47 -28.91 -9.41 -2.74
N PHE A 48 -29.70 -10.45 -3.02
CA PHE A 48 -31.16 -10.38 -2.93
C PHE A 48 -31.63 -10.18 -1.48
N ASN A 49 -31.02 -10.85 -0.51
CA ASN A 49 -31.35 -10.67 0.90
C ASN A 49 -30.96 -9.29 1.41
N GLY A 50 -29.79 -8.77 1.01
CA GLY A 50 -29.35 -7.41 1.32
C GLY A 50 -30.31 -6.37 0.74
N ALA A 51 -30.68 -6.51 -0.55
CA ALA A 51 -31.65 -5.65 -1.20
C ALA A 51 -33.02 -5.72 -0.50
N LYS A 52 -33.51 -6.92 -0.16
CA LYS A 52 -34.77 -7.11 0.58
C LYS A 52 -34.73 -6.46 1.96
N ALA A 53 -33.62 -6.58 2.69
CA ALA A 53 -33.46 -5.97 4.01
C ALA A 53 -33.46 -4.45 3.95
N VAL A 54 -32.87 -3.85 2.90
CA VAL A 54 -32.87 -2.40 2.68
C VAL A 54 -34.25 -1.92 2.22
N MET A 55 -34.87 -2.61 1.25
CA MET A 55 -36.21 -2.26 0.75
C MET A 55 -37.28 -2.39 1.82
N GLY A 56 -37.18 -3.40 2.70
CA GLY A 56 -38.06 -3.53 3.86
C GLY A 56 -37.98 -2.30 4.76
N LYS A 57 -36.77 -1.82 5.06
CA LYS A 57 -36.57 -0.60 5.86
C LYS A 57 -37.08 0.66 5.17
N ILE A 58 -36.89 0.78 3.86
CA ILE A 58 -37.34 1.97 3.10
C ILE A 58 -38.86 2.00 3.00
N TRP A 59 -39.52 0.85 2.79
CA TRP A 59 -40.97 0.77 2.63
C TRP A 59 -41.73 0.77 3.96
N THR A 60 -41.13 0.32 5.08
CA THR A 60 -41.76 0.41 6.41
C THR A 60 -41.36 1.66 7.20
N ALA A 61 -40.53 2.55 6.63
CA ALA A 61 -40.11 3.81 7.26
C ALA A 61 -40.92 5.00 6.72
N GLU A 62 -42.25 4.93 6.87
CA GLU A 62 -43.10 6.14 6.84
C GLU A 62 -43.43 6.68 8.25
N ASP A 63 -42.94 6.07 9.34
CA ASP A 63 -43.15 6.63 10.69
C ASP A 63 -41.92 6.57 11.62
N LYS A 64 -41.28 7.74 11.79
CA LYS A 64 -40.21 8.12 12.74
C LYS A 64 -38.77 8.04 12.22
N CYS A 65 -38.40 9.14 11.56
CA CYS A 65 -37.03 9.64 11.51
C CYS A 65 -36.57 10.04 12.93
N THR A 66 -35.60 9.32 13.48
CA THR A 66 -34.64 9.90 14.45
C THR A 66 -33.28 9.34 14.14
N THR A 67 -32.41 10.24 13.68
CA THR A 67 -30.99 10.03 13.43
C THR A 67 -30.30 9.47 14.67
N GLN A 68 -30.15 8.15 14.74
CA GLN A 68 -29.35 7.51 15.77
C GLN A 68 -27.98 7.16 15.20
N ARG A 69 -27.00 8.02 15.52
CA ARG A 69 -25.58 7.67 15.51
C ARG A 69 -25.41 6.40 16.35
N VAL A 70 -25.04 5.30 15.72
CA VAL A 70 -24.69 4.08 16.43
C VAL A 70 -23.18 4.08 16.65
N CYS A 71 -22.77 4.49 17.85
CA CYS A 71 -21.57 3.94 18.47
C CYS A 71 -21.92 2.51 18.91
N VAL A 72 -21.15 1.52 18.47
CA VAL A 72 -21.18 0.15 19.02
C VAL A 72 -19.90 -0.07 19.83
N PRO A 73 -19.96 -0.75 20.99
CA PRO A 73 -18.83 -0.89 21.91
C PRO A 73 -17.79 -1.90 21.42
N GLU A 74 -16.63 -1.82 22.08
CA GLU A 74 -15.40 -2.57 21.89
C GLU A 74 -15.50 -4.09 22.16
N GLN A 75 -14.45 -4.81 21.72
CA GLN A 75 -14.14 -6.25 21.79
C GLN A 75 -14.66 -7.05 20.57
N GLU A 76 -13.86 -7.72 19.75
CA GLU A 76 -12.67 -8.54 20.03
C GLU A 76 -11.71 -8.63 18.81
N SER A 77 -10.40 -8.68 19.11
CA SER A 77 -9.36 -9.38 18.32
C SER A 77 -9.08 -8.97 16.86
N SER A 78 -8.77 -7.69 16.60
CA SER A 78 -7.94 -7.38 15.42
C SER A 78 -6.47 -7.59 15.78
N SER A 79 -5.94 -8.76 15.44
CA SER A 79 -4.51 -8.99 15.39
C SER A 79 -3.87 -7.84 14.61
N SER A 80 -3.16 -6.96 15.32
CA SER A 80 -2.33 -5.95 14.69
C SER A 80 -1.22 -6.73 13.98
N SER A 81 -1.48 -7.08 12.72
CA SER A 81 -0.47 -7.56 11.81
C SER A 81 0.44 -6.38 11.56
N SER A 82 1.39 -6.18 12.47
CA SER A 82 2.51 -5.29 12.34
C SER A 82 3.32 -5.83 11.17
N GLN A 83 2.91 -5.46 9.96
CA GLN A 83 3.61 -5.77 8.72
C GLN A 83 4.61 -4.64 8.50
N PRO A 84 5.87 -4.76 8.97
CA PRO A 84 6.92 -3.77 8.68
C PRO A 84 7.17 -3.60 7.17
N LEU A 85 6.63 -4.52 6.36
CA LEU A 85 6.72 -4.56 4.90
C LEU A 85 5.94 -3.44 4.19
N LEU A 86 5.03 -2.74 4.88
CA LEU A 86 4.16 -1.72 4.25
C LEU A 86 4.69 -0.28 4.40
N ARG A 87 5.91 -0.09 4.93
CA ARG A 87 6.52 1.24 5.13
C ARG A 87 6.73 1.94 3.78
N GLY A 88 5.94 3.00 3.55
CA GLY A 88 6.00 3.83 2.35
C GLY A 88 4.99 3.46 1.26
N GLN A 89 4.04 2.53 1.53
CA GLN A 89 2.94 2.28 0.61
C GLN A 89 1.96 3.46 0.58
N ARG A 90 1.50 3.83 -0.62
CA ARG A 90 0.44 4.83 -0.79
C ARG A 90 -0.93 4.13 -0.74
N LEU A 91 -1.86 4.68 0.03
CA LEU A 91 -3.25 4.23 0.10
C LEU A 91 -4.07 4.98 -0.95
N ILE A 92 -5.11 4.34 -1.50
CA ILE A 92 -6.09 5.02 -2.35
C ILE A 92 -7.18 5.58 -1.43
N GLY A 93 -7.29 6.90 -1.37
CA GLY A 93 -8.33 7.62 -0.64
C GLY A 93 -9.71 7.42 -1.27
N GLN A 94 -10.75 7.73 -0.50
CA GLN A 94 -12.14 7.66 -0.99
C GLN A 94 -12.41 8.64 -2.15
N ASP A 95 -11.57 9.66 -2.29
CA ASP A 95 -11.53 10.62 -3.38
C ASP A 95 -10.72 10.12 -4.61
N GLY A 96 -10.22 8.88 -4.56
CA GLY A 96 -9.38 8.28 -5.61
C GLY A 96 -7.94 8.77 -5.61
N LYS A 97 -7.54 9.64 -4.67
CA LYS A 97 -6.17 10.17 -4.61
C LYS A 97 -5.26 9.27 -3.78
N LEU A 98 -3.98 9.22 -4.15
CA LEU A 98 -2.99 8.45 -3.41
C LEU A 98 -2.52 9.19 -2.15
N THR A 99 -2.95 8.76 -0.98
CA THR A 99 -2.55 9.29 0.33
C THR A 99 -1.42 8.48 0.95
N LYS A 100 -0.66 9.07 1.88
CA LYS A 100 0.44 8.39 2.56
C LYS A 100 -0.15 7.41 3.58
N GLY A 101 0.19 6.13 3.51
CA GLY A 101 -0.20 5.16 4.53
C GLY A 101 0.50 5.46 5.85
N MET A 102 -0.22 5.40 6.97
CA MET A 102 0.39 5.50 8.30
C MET A 102 1.37 4.35 8.50
N CYS A 103 2.62 4.67 8.78
CA CYS A 103 3.61 3.67 9.12
C CYS A 103 3.44 3.31 10.60
N ALA A 104 3.23 2.03 10.92
CA ALA A 104 3.29 1.56 12.30
C ALA A 104 4.72 1.77 12.84
N GLN A 105 4.86 2.48 13.96
CA GLN A 105 6.12 2.62 14.68
C GLN A 105 6.39 1.30 15.41
N GLY A 106 7.12 0.38 14.77
CA GLY A 106 7.64 -0.81 15.45
C GLY A 106 8.74 -0.44 16.46
N PRO A 107 8.97 -1.25 17.50
CA PRO A 107 10.03 -1.01 18.47
C PRO A 107 11.40 -0.96 17.77
N SER A 108 12.10 0.15 17.95
CA SER A 108 13.41 0.42 17.34
C SER A 108 14.53 -0.20 18.19
N THR A 109 14.98 -1.39 17.81
CA THR A 109 16.17 -2.01 18.40
C THR A 109 17.25 -2.20 17.34
N GLY A 110 18.37 -1.50 17.55
CA GLY A 110 19.71 -1.90 17.10
C GLY A 110 20.08 -1.67 15.63
N VAL A 111 20.95 -0.69 15.39
CA VAL A 111 21.63 -0.37 14.12
C VAL A 111 20.68 -0.02 12.98
N THR A 112 20.33 1.26 12.89
CA THR A 112 19.70 1.80 11.67
C THR A 112 20.67 1.63 10.50
N SER A 113 20.23 0.98 9.43
CA SER A 113 20.92 0.95 8.15
C SER A 113 20.26 1.94 7.19
N CYS A 114 21.05 2.52 6.28
CA CYS A 114 20.50 3.42 5.28
C CYS A 114 19.52 2.66 4.37
N GLY A 115 18.25 3.09 4.30
CA GLY A 115 17.21 2.50 3.44
C GLY A 115 17.41 2.71 1.93
N VAL A 116 18.60 3.16 1.50
CA VAL A 116 19.01 3.31 0.09
C VAL A 116 20.22 2.43 -0.22
N CYS A 117 21.32 2.58 0.53
CA CYS A 117 22.56 1.84 0.29
C CYS A 117 22.80 0.67 1.25
N LEU A 118 21.91 0.48 2.24
CA LEU A 118 21.94 -0.57 3.27
C LEU A 118 23.17 -0.56 4.19
N LYS A 119 24.06 0.43 4.05
CA LYS A 119 25.21 0.62 4.94
C LYS A 119 24.76 1.14 6.30
N SER A 120 25.36 0.63 7.37
CA SER A 120 25.22 1.19 8.72
C SER A 120 25.99 2.51 8.82
N GLN A 121 25.34 3.55 9.32
CA GLN A 121 25.96 4.84 9.62
C GLN A 121 25.38 5.42 10.89
N ALA A 122 26.23 6.09 11.68
CA ALA A 122 25.84 6.73 12.93
C ALA A 122 24.86 7.90 12.73
N THR A 123 24.97 8.62 11.61
CA THR A 123 24.11 9.77 11.30
C THR A 123 23.22 9.47 10.10
N GLN A 124 21.90 9.61 10.31
CA GLN A 124 20.89 9.35 9.28
C GLN A 124 19.79 10.40 9.35
N THR A 125 19.30 10.77 8.18
CA THR A 125 18.22 11.74 8.01
C THR A 125 17.02 11.02 7.41
N THR A 126 15.83 11.33 7.90
CA THR A 126 14.58 10.76 7.39
C THR A 126 14.18 11.46 6.10
N CYS A 127 13.91 10.70 5.03
CA CYS A 127 13.42 11.25 3.77
C CYS A 127 11.99 11.83 3.94
N SER A 128 11.75 13.07 3.52
CA SER A 128 10.43 13.71 3.60
C SER A 128 9.35 12.98 2.79
N GLN A 129 9.73 12.34 1.68
CA GLN A 129 8.81 11.67 0.77
C GLN A 129 8.43 10.25 1.23
N CYS A 130 9.41 9.39 1.50
CA CYS A 130 9.19 7.97 1.79
C CYS A 130 9.48 7.55 3.24
N GLU A 131 9.89 8.50 4.09
CA GLU A 131 10.18 8.31 5.52
C GLU A 131 11.28 7.28 5.84
N ARG A 132 12.00 6.79 4.84
CA ARG A 132 13.15 5.91 5.07
C ARG A 132 14.33 6.72 5.62
N ALA A 133 15.05 6.15 6.57
CA ALA A 133 16.31 6.73 7.05
C ALA A 133 17.37 6.60 5.95
N ALA A 134 18.07 7.69 5.64
CA ALA A 134 19.10 7.76 4.61
C ALA A 134 20.38 8.34 5.20
N CYS A 135 21.54 7.80 4.80
CA CYS A 135 22.81 8.40 5.16
C CYS A 135 23.05 9.72 4.41
N SER A 136 24.03 10.51 4.86
CA SER A 136 24.40 11.78 4.23
C SER A 136 24.68 11.64 2.72
N SER A 137 25.37 10.57 2.31
CA SER A 137 25.67 10.31 0.89
C SER A 137 24.44 9.94 0.05
N CYS A 138 23.38 9.44 0.67
CA CYS A 138 22.14 9.06 -0.01
C CYS A 138 21.03 10.10 0.15
N THR A 139 21.30 11.21 0.85
CA THR A 139 20.36 12.31 1.05
C THR A 139 20.71 13.44 0.09
N ARG A 140 19.69 14.06 -0.49
CA ARG A 140 19.79 15.25 -1.33
C ARG A 140 18.77 16.28 -0.90
N GLN A 141 19.04 17.55 -1.16
CA GLN A 141 18.11 18.64 -0.88
C GLN A 141 17.36 19.01 -2.16
N CYS A 142 16.05 19.17 -2.07
CA CYS A 142 15.26 19.65 -3.19
C CYS A 142 15.44 21.16 -3.41
N SER A 143 15.75 21.58 -4.64
CA SER A 143 15.87 23.01 -5.00
C SER A 143 14.57 23.79 -4.85
N CYS A 144 13.41 23.14 -5.03
CA CYS A 144 12.10 23.80 -4.96
C CYS A 144 11.58 23.96 -3.53
N CYS A 145 11.51 22.87 -2.74
CA CYS A 145 10.93 22.90 -1.40
C CYS A 145 11.95 22.83 -0.26
N SER A 146 13.26 22.81 -0.56
CA SER A 146 14.37 22.70 0.40
C SER A 146 14.34 21.45 1.31
N SER A 147 13.42 20.51 1.08
CA SER A 147 13.30 19.31 1.91
C SER A 147 14.40 18.28 1.61
N SER A 148 14.82 17.57 2.66
CA SER A 148 15.77 16.45 2.57
C SER A 148 15.08 15.18 2.09
N CYS A 149 15.47 14.72 0.91
CA CYS A 149 14.93 13.55 0.24
C CYS A 149 16.04 12.53 0.00
N CYS A 150 15.71 11.24 0.02
CA CYS A 150 16.66 10.23 -0.42
C CYS A 150 16.87 10.30 -1.93
N SER A 151 18.00 9.80 -2.42
CA SER A 151 18.35 9.82 -3.84
C SER A 151 17.37 9.07 -4.76
N VAL A 152 16.50 8.23 -4.18
CA VAL A 152 15.43 7.51 -4.90
C VAL A 152 14.18 8.38 -5.08
N CYS A 153 13.93 9.31 -4.15
CA CYS A 153 12.77 10.21 -4.17
C CYS A 153 13.11 11.58 -4.78
N THR A 154 14.23 11.67 -5.48
CA THR A 154 14.66 12.87 -6.20
C THR A 154 14.97 12.54 -7.65
N THR A 155 14.72 13.49 -8.51
CA THR A 155 15.07 13.50 -9.93
C THR A 155 15.97 14.71 -10.19
N ILE A 156 16.77 14.67 -11.27
CA ILE A 156 17.55 15.83 -11.70
C ILE A 156 16.79 16.47 -12.86
N ASP A 157 16.47 17.75 -12.72
CA ASP A 157 15.97 18.57 -13.80
C ASP A 157 17.15 19.19 -14.57
N TYR A 158 17.11 19.02 -15.88
CA TYR A 158 18.10 19.49 -16.84
C TYR A 158 17.55 20.60 -17.74
N SER A 159 16.36 21.12 -17.45
CA SER A 159 15.71 22.17 -18.24
C SER A 159 16.44 23.52 -18.16
N GLY A 160 17.15 23.77 -17.07
CA GLY A 160 17.88 25.00 -16.79
C GLY A 160 19.33 25.02 -17.28
N ARG A 161 20.06 26.08 -16.90
CA ARG A 161 21.51 26.21 -17.12
C ARG A 161 22.33 25.23 -16.28
N TYR A 162 21.76 24.76 -15.17
CA TYR A 162 22.42 23.90 -14.18
C TYR A 162 21.52 22.74 -13.82
N ASP A 163 22.13 21.64 -13.38
CA ASP A 163 21.45 20.46 -12.88
C ASP A 163 20.78 20.77 -11.53
N GLU A 164 19.45 20.72 -11.48
CA GLU A 164 18.69 20.96 -10.25
C GLU A 164 18.12 19.67 -9.67
N VAL A 165 18.18 19.50 -8.35
CA VAL A 165 17.60 18.33 -7.69
C VAL A 165 16.16 18.62 -7.29
N ILE A 166 15.21 17.90 -7.87
CA ILE A 166 13.78 18.07 -7.60
C ILE A 166 13.21 16.81 -6.95
N CYS A 167 12.48 16.95 -5.84
CA CYS A 167 11.80 15.82 -5.21
C CYS A 167 10.58 15.38 -6.01
N CYS A 168 10.16 14.12 -5.88
CA CYS A 168 9.02 13.58 -6.62
C CYS A 168 7.68 14.32 -6.40
N GLY A 169 7.54 15.08 -5.30
CA GLY A 169 6.37 15.92 -5.06
C GLY A 169 6.42 17.30 -5.71
N CYS A 170 7.62 17.78 -6.07
CA CYS A 170 7.81 19.05 -6.78
C CYS A 170 8.02 18.86 -8.29
N SER A 171 8.21 17.62 -8.76
CA SER A 171 8.35 17.30 -10.17
C SER A 171 7.00 17.10 -10.89
N THR A 172 5.88 17.36 -10.22
CA THR A 172 4.51 17.19 -10.73
C THR A 172 3.85 18.51 -11.02
#